data_AF-D5RH39-F1
#
_entry.id   AF-D5RH39-F1
#
_cell.length_a   1.000
_cell.length_b   1.000
_cell.length_c   1.000
_cell.angle_alpha   90.00
_cell.angle_beta   90.00
_cell.angle_gamma   90.00
#
_symmetry.space_group_name_H-M   'P 1'
#
loop_
_entity.id
_entity.type
_entity.pdbx_description
1 polymer ?
#
loop_
_entity_poly.entity_id
_entity_poly.type
_entity_poly.pdbx_seq_one_letter_code
_entity_poly.pdbx_strand_id
1 'polypeptide(L)'
;MAGAATLLAPRALAALVALALAGGEIARRLTVPGGVFPGFIPLALDEFAIAAALLWGAWSGRALPLVIGWASCAGLLAGLLAANAAPLLGGAPKPGALAYTLALSALLGIALWGVWRSGKKVQ
;
A
#
# COMPACT_ATOMS: atom_id res chain seq x y z
N MET A 1 -24.67 -20.17 -1.62
CA MET A 1 -23.21 -20.43 -1.72
C MET A 1 -22.36 -19.19 -2.11
N ALA A 2 -22.92 -17.97 -2.17
CA ALA A 2 -22.20 -16.74 -2.58
C ALA A 2 -21.31 -16.08 -1.48
N GLY A 3 -21.25 -16.66 -0.27
CA GLY A 3 -20.56 -16.06 0.88
C GLY A 3 -19.04 -16.28 0.90
N ALA A 4 -18.53 -17.41 0.39
CA ALA A 4 -17.10 -17.75 0.50
C ALA A 4 -16.21 -16.97 -0.47
N ALA A 5 -16.68 -16.72 -1.71
CA ALA A 5 -15.92 -16.00 -2.74
C ALA A 5 -15.71 -14.51 -2.40
N THR A 6 -16.70 -13.89 -1.75
CA THR A 6 -16.61 -12.48 -1.33
C THR A 6 -15.75 -12.26 -0.08
N LEU A 7 -15.41 -13.34 0.66
CA LEU A 7 -14.54 -13.31 1.83
C LEU A 7 -13.05 -13.40 1.45
N LEU A 8 -12.72 -14.09 0.36
CA LEU A 8 -11.35 -14.32 -0.11
C LEU A 8 -10.75 -13.10 -0.81
N ALA A 9 -11.54 -12.37 -1.58
CA ALA A 9 -11.06 -11.25 -2.40
C ALA A 9 -10.27 -10.18 -1.62
N PRO A 10 -10.77 -9.57 -0.52
CA PRO A 10 -10.01 -8.54 0.21
C PRO A 10 -8.79 -9.10 0.96
N ARG A 11 -8.80 -10.38 1.33
CA ARG A 11 -7.68 -11.03 2.03
C ARG A 11 -6.56 -11.40 1.07
N ALA A 12 -6.91 -12.00 -0.07
CA ALA A 12 -5.97 -12.30 -1.14
C ALA A 12 -5.32 -11.02 -1.67
N LEU A 13 -6.13 -9.97 -1.89
CA LEU A 13 -5.61 -8.68 -2.33
C LEU A 13 -4.70 -8.04 -1.27
N ALA A 14 -5.05 -8.12 0.02
CA ALA A 14 -4.18 -7.63 1.10
C ALA A 14 -2.82 -8.37 1.11
N ALA A 15 -2.82 -9.69 0.94
CA ALA A 15 -1.59 -10.47 0.87
C ALA A 15 -0.74 -10.10 -0.36
N LEU A 16 -1.37 -9.93 -1.55
CA LEU A 16 -0.67 -9.51 -2.77
C LEU A 16 -0.07 -8.11 -2.64
N VAL A 17 -0.82 -7.16 -2.09
CA VAL A 17 -0.33 -5.78 -1.84
C VAL A 17 0.81 -5.79 -0.83
N ALA A 18 0.70 -6.57 0.24
CA ALA A 18 1.78 -6.69 1.22
C ALA A 18 3.05 -7.28 0.62
N LEU A 19 2.94 -8.31 -0.23
CA LEU A 19 4.07 -8.86 -0.97
C LEU A 19 4.66 -7.85 -1.94
N ALA A 20 3.84 -7.07 -2.64
CA ALA A 20 4.31 -6.02 -3.54
C ALA A 20 5.04 -4.89 -2.81
N LEU A 21 4.52 -4.45 -1.65
CA LEU A 21 5.17 -3.45 -0.80
C LEU A 21 6.52 -3.95 -0.26
N ALA A 22 6.53 -5.14 0.35
CA ALA A 22 7.75 -5.71 0.90
C ALA A 22 8.77 -6.03 -0.20
N GLY A 23 8.33 -6.63 -1.31
CA GLY A 23 9.17 -6.97 -2.45
C GLY A 23 9.74 -5.73 -3.16
N GLY A 24 8.93 -4.69 -3.33
CA GLY A 24 9.35 -3.42 -3.94
C GLY A 24 10.43 -2.73 -3.11
N GLU A 25 10.29 -2.73 -1.79
CA GLU A 25 11.31 -2.19 -0.89
C GLU A 25 12.57 -3.08 -0.85
N ILE A 26 12.42 -4.41 -0.78
CA ILE A 26 13.57 -5.33 -0.86
C ILE A 26 14.34 -5.10 -2.17
N ALA A 27 13.64 -5.02 -3.31
CA ALA A 27 14.25 -4.75 -4.61
C ALA A 27 14.99 -3.41 -4.62
N ARG A 28 14.38 -2.34 -4.09
CA ARG A 28 15.00 -1.01 -3.98
C ARG A 28 16.32 -1.07 -3.22
N ARG A 29 16.35 -1.78 -2.09
CA ARG A 29 17.56 -1.96 -1.26
C ARG A 29 18.65 -2.79 -1.95
N LEU A 30 18.26 -3.81 -2.72
CA LEU A 30 19.20 -4.70 -3.43
C LEU A 30 19.81 -4.04 -4.69
N THR A 31 19.09 -3.12 -5.33
CA THR A 31 19.54 -2.44 -6.56
C THR A 31 20.52 -1.29 -6.34
N VAL A 32 20.93 -1.02 -5.10
CA VAL A 32 21.81 0.11 -4.77
C VAL A 32 23.28 -0.29 -4.95
N PRO A 33 24.02 0.33 -5.88
CA PRO A 33 25.43 0.00 -6.12
C PRO A 33 26.28 0.35 -4.89
N GLY A 34 27.09 -0.60 -4.40
CA GLY A 34 28.00 -0.39 -3.27
C GLY A 34 27.60 -1.08 -1.97
N GLY A 35 26.43 -1.72 -1.91
CA GLY A 35 26.02 -2.57 -0.79
C GLY A 35 25.69 -1.77 0.47
N VAL A 36 24.39 -1.77 0.82
CA VAL A 36 23.79 -1.09 1.97
C VAL A 36 23.49 0.40 1.71
N PHE A 37 22.20 0.67 1.52
CA PHE A 37 21.63 2.03 1.55
C PHE A 37 22.11 2.73 2.84
N PRO A 38 22.74 3.92 2.78
CA PRO A 38 23.29 4.59 3.97
C PRO A 38 22.21 5.07 4.97
N GLY A 39 20.93 4.90 4.66
CA GLY A 39 19.82 5.10 5.60
C GLY A 39 19.27 3.76 6.08
N PHE A 40 19.76 3.25 7.21
CA PHE A 40 19.25 1.98 7.75
C PHE A 40 17.77 2.09 8.17
N ILE A 41 17.29 3.29 8.57
CA ILE A 41 15.91 3.62 9.01
C ILE A 41 15.73 5.18 8.88
N PRO A 42 14.69 5.83 8.27
CA PRO A 42 13.24 5.63 8.46
C PRO A 42 12.32 6.04 7.26
N LEU A 43 12.52 5.51 6.05
CA LEU A 43 11.61 5.81 4.91
C LEU A 43 10.81 4.61 4.42
N ALA A 44 10.97 3.46 5.07
CA ALA A 44 10.31 2.22 4.67
C ALA A 44 9.89 1.31 5.82
N LEU A 45 10.12 1.72 7.07
CA LEU A 45 9.57 1.01 8.22
C LEU A 45 8.04 1.07 8.20
N ASP A 46 7.49 2.17 7.72
CA ASP A 46 6.08 2.37 7.42
C ASP A 46 5.60 1.38 6.34
N GLU A 47 6.32 1.22 5.23
CA GLU A 47 5.95 0.26 4.18
C GLU A 47 5.95 -1.20 4.69
N PHE A 48 6.97 -1.58 5.46
CA PHE A 48 7.02 -2.91 6.09
C PHE A 48 5.97 -3.10 7.18
N ALA A 49 5.70 -2.07 8.00
CA ALA A 49 4.65 -2.12 9.02
C ALA A 49 3.26 -2.26 8.39
N ILE A 50 2.99 -1.53 7.30
CA ILE A 50 1.76 -1.64 6.51
C ILE A 50 1.65 -3.05 5.90
N ALA A 51 2.73 -3.56 5.29
CA ALA A 51 2.76 -4.91 4.74
C ALA A 51 2.49 -5.96 5.82
N ALA A 52 3.11 -5.83 7.00
CA ALA A 52 2.90 -6.72 8.13
C ALA A 52 1.45 -6.67 8.65
N ALA A 53 0.86 -5.47 8.76
CA ALA A 53 -0.53 -5.30 9.17
C ALA A 53 -1.51 -5.94 8.17
N LEU A 54 -1.28 -5.75 6.86
CA LEU A 54 -2.06 -6.37 5.79
C LEU A 54 -1.92 -7.89 5.77
N LEU A 55 -0.70 -8.43 5.90
CA LEU A 55 -0.44 -9.87 5.98
C LEU A 55 -1.06 -10.49 7.23
N TRP A 56 -0.94 -9.85 8.39
CA TRP A 56 -1.54 -10.33 9.62
C TRP A 56 -3.07 -10.30 9.51
N GLY A 57 -3.65 -9.23 8.97
CA GLY A 57 -5.10 -9.19 8.68
C GLY A 57 -5.53 -10.30 7.72
N ALA A 58 -4.77 -10.52 6.65
CA ALA A 58 -5.05 -11.55 5.67
C ALA A 58 -4.96 -12.97 6.27
N TRP A 59 -3.95 -13.23 7.10
CA TRP A 59 -3.71 -14.52 7.74
C TRP A 59 -4.71 -14.79 8.88
N SER A 60 -4.82 -13.88 9.85
CA SER A 60 -5.70 -14.03 11.01
C SER A 60 -7.18 -14.04 10.64
N GLY A 61 -7.55 -13.43 9.51
CA GLY A 61 -8.93 -13.30 9.08
C GLY A 61 -9.79 -12.36 9.90
N ARG A 62 -9.17 -11.65 10.84
CA ARG A 62 -9.84 -10.66 11.66
C ARG A 62 -10.05 -9.39 10.85
N ALA A 63 -11.22 -8.80 10.99
CA ALA A 63 -11.58 -7.59 10.23
C ALA A 63 -10.77 -6.37 10.69
N LEU A 64 -10.52 -6.23 11.99
CA LEU A 64 -9.85 -5.05 12.55
C LEU A 64 -8.41 -4.85 12.04
N PRO A 65 -7.51 -5.86 12.04
CA PRO A 65 -6.17 -5.70 11.48
C PRO A 65 -6.18 -5.42 9.97
N LEU A 66 -7.14 -5.98 9.23
CA LEU A 66 -7.33 -5.63 7.81
C LEU A 66 -7.72 -4.17 7.61
N VAL A 67 -8.65 -3.65 8.42
CA VAL A 67 -9.03 -2.23 8.37
C VAL A 67 -7.84 -1.34 8.65
N ILE A 68 -7.05 -1.66 9.69
CA ILE A 68 -5.84 -0.90 10.03
C ILE A 68 -4.85 -0.95 8.87
N GLY A 69 -4.52 -2.13 8.35
CA GLY A 69 -3.58 -2.29 7.24
C GLY A 69 -4.02 -1.54 5.98
N TRP A 70 -5.30 -1.65 5.60
CA TRP A 70 -5.85 -0.93 4.46
C TRP A 70 -5.86 0.59 4.66
N ALA A 71 -6.18 1.06 5.88
CA ALA A 71 -6.22 2.48 6.19
C ALA A 71 -4.81 3.10 6.19
N SER A 72 -3.83 2.39 6.76
CA SER A 72 -2.43 2.81 6.73
C SER A 72 -1.88 2.82 5.29
N CYS A 73 -2.24 1.82 4.47
CA CYS A 73 -1.90 1.79 3.05
C CYS A 73 -2.50 2.98 2.28
N ALA A 74 -3.77 3.30 2.54
CA ALA A 74 -4.43 4.46 1.94
C ALA A 74 -3.76 5.78 2.35
N GLY A 75 -3.37 5.91 3.63
CA GLY A 75 -2.63 7.08 4.12
C GLY A 75 -1.28 7.28 3.42
N LEU A 76 -0.50 6.21 3.27
CA LEU A 76 0.76 6.24 2.54
C LEU A 76 0.57 6.64 1.07
N LEU A 77 -0.41 6.04 0.38
CA LEU A 77 -0.71 6.35 -1.02
C LEU A 77 -1.20 7.79 -1.20
N ALA A 78 -2.01 8.30 -0.28
CA ALA A 78 -2.45 9.69 -0.30
C ALA A 78 -1.28 10.66 -0.11
N GLY A 79 -0.36 10.37 0.81
CA GLY A 79 0.86 11.16 1.00
C GLY A 79 1.74 11.18 -0.26
N LEU A 80 1.96 10.02 -0.89
CA LEU A 80 2.70 9.92 -2.15
C LEU A 80 2.00 10.65 -3.29
N LEU A 81 0.68 10.57 -3.36
CA LEU A 81 -0.12 11.27 -4.38
C LEU A 81 0.00 12.79 -4.21
N ALA A 82 -0.11 13.29 -2.98
CA ALA A 82 0.08 14.71 -2.67
C ALA A 82 1.48 15.20 -3.05
N ALA A 83 2.53 14.44 -2.69
CA ALA A 83 3.90 14.76 -3.04
C ALA A 83 4.13 14.74 -4.57
N ASN A 84 3.50 13.82 -5.29
CA ASN A 84 3.62 13.72 -6.75
C ASN A 84 2.70 14.67 -7.53
N ALA A 85 1.70 15.26 -6.89
CA ALA A 85 0.83 16.25 -7.52
C ALA A 85 1.55 17.60 -7.74
N ALA A 86 2.56 17.93 -6.93
CA ALA A 86 3.26 19.21 -7.02
C ALA A 86 3.82 19.53 -8.43
N PRO A 87 4.51 18.62 -9.14
CA PRO A 87 4.89 18.80 -10.55
C PRO A 87 3.73 19.08 -11.52
N LEU A 88 2.52 18.58 -11.25
CA LEU A 88 1.34 18.75 -12.11
C LEU A 88 0.62 20.08 -11.86
N LEU A 89 0.88 20.73 -10.73
CA LEU A 89 0.26 21.98 -10.30
C LEU A 89 1.16 23.20 -10.53
N GLY A 90 2.05 23.13 -11.53
CA GLY A 90 2.98 24.21 -11.87
C GLY A 90 4.35 24.11 -11.19
N GLY A 91 4.66 22.98 -10.55
CA GLY A 91 6.00 22.68 -10.05
C GLY A 91 6.99 22.28 -11.15
N ALA A 92 8.23 21.98 -10.74
CA ALA A 92 9.27 21.52 -11.68
C ALA A 92 8.84 20.24 -12.42
N PRO A 93 9.08 20.16 -13.75
CA PRO A 93 8.64 19.02 -14.54
C PRO A 93 9.34 17.74 -14.09
N LYS A 94 8.54 16.70 -13.84
CA LYS A 94 9.00 15.36 -13.49
C LYS A 94 8.54 14.37 -14.56
N PRO A 95 9.45 13.67 -15.25
CA PRO A 95 9.10 12.67 -16.25
C PRO A 95 8.15 11.61 -15.67
N GLY A 96 7.08 11.29 -16.39
CA GLY A 96 6.10 10.29 -15.97
C GLY A 96 5.19 10.71 -14.80
N ALA A 97 5.21 11.98 -14.36
CA ALA A 97 4.38 12.45 -13.24
C ALA A 97 2.89 12.11 -13.41
N LEU A 98 2.34 12.30 -14.61
CA LEU A 98 0.94 11.99 -14.90
C LEU A 98 0.63 10.50 -14.74
N ALA A 99 1.43 9.64 -15.40
CA ALA A 99 1.25 8.19 -15.33
C ALA A 99 1.37 7.68 -13.89
N TYR A 100 2.34 8.19 -13.13
CA TYR A 100 2.52 7.83 -11.73
C TYR A 100 1.36 8.31 -10.85
N THR A 101 0.84 9.53 -11.05
CA THR A 101 -0.36 10.02 -10.37
C THR A 101 -1.59 9.18 -10.65
N LEU A 102 -1.79 8.74 -11.90
CA LEU A 102 -2.90 7.85 -12.25
C LEU A 102 -2.77 6.49 -11.55
N ALA A 103 -1.56 5.92 -11.54
CA ALA A 103 -1.29 4.66 -10.86
C ALA A 103 -1.54 4.78 -9.33
N LEU A 104 -1.03 5.83 -8.70
CA LEU A 104 -1.26 6.11 -7.28
C LEU A 104 -2.74 6.31 -6.97
N SER A 105 -3.48 7.01 -7.83
CA SER A 105 -4.93 7.21 -7.64
C SER A 105 -5.70 5.90 -7.72
N ALA A 106 -5.37 5.02 -8.67
CA ALA A 106 -5.99 3.71 -8.79
C ALA A 106 -5.70 2.83 -7.55
N LEU A 107 -4.45 2.80 -7.09
CA LEU A 107 -4.05 2.07 -5.88
C LEU A 107 -4.74 2.63 -4.63
N LEU A 108 -4.87 3.95 -4.52
CA LEU A 108 -5.59 4.59 -3.42
C LEU A 108 -7.06 4.16 -3.41
N GLY A 109 -7.71 4.13 -4.58
CA GLY A 109 -9.07 3.62 -4.73
C GLY A 109 -9.21 2.17 -4.25
N ILE A 110 -8.25 1.31 -4.59
CA ILE A 110 -8.21 -0.08 -4.11
C ILE A 110 -8.05 -0.13 -2.59
N ALA A 111 -7.17 0.67 -2.00
CA ALA A 111 -6.95 0.70 -0.56
C ALA A 111 -8.20 1.18 0.20
N LEU A 112 -8.84 2.25 -0.26
CA LEU A 112 -10.09 2.76 0.32
C LEU A 112 -11.24 1.75 0.20
N TRP A 113 -11.33 1.05 -0.94
CA TRP A 113 -12.27 -0.06 -1.09
C TRP A 113 -11.99 -1.18 -0.08
N GLY A 114 -10.71 -1.51 0.15
CA GLY A 114 -10.27 -2.46 1.16
C GLY A 114 -10.69 -2.07 2.58
N VAL A 115 -10.52 -0.79 2.95
CA VAL A 115 -11.01 -0.22 4.23
C VAL A 115 -12.52 -0.40 4.34
N TRP A 116 -13.28 0.10 3.38
CA TRP A 116 -14.75 0.03 3.40
C TRP A 116 -15.25 -1.41 3.50
N ARG A 117 -14.68 -2.31 2.70
CA ARG A 117 -15.10 -3.72 2.66
C ARG A 117 -14.79 -4.47 3.96
N SER A 118 -13.67 -4.14 4.60
CA SER A 118 -13.23 -4.73 5.87
C SER A 118 -13.97 -4.11 7.05
N GLY A 119 -14.26 -2.81 7.01
CA GLY A 119 -14.98 -2.06 8.05
C GLY A 119 -16.42 -2.51 8.23
N LYS A 120 -17.10 -2.88 7.13
CA LYS A 120 -18.42 -3.54 7.17
C LYS A 120 -18.47 -4.85 7.97
N LYS A 121 -17.32 -5.43 8.33
CA LYS A 121 -17.21 -6.68 9.11
C LYS A 121 -16.78 -6.45 10.56
N VAL A 122 -16.50 -5.21 10.94
CA VAL A 122 -16.17 -4.82 12.32
C VAL A 122 -17.44 -4.43 13.09
N GLN A 123 -18.47 -3.96 12.37
CA GLN A 123 -19.83 -3.72 12.87
C GLN A 123 -20.59 -5.04 13.06
#